data_AF-A0A3D2ES94-F1
#
_entry.id   AF-A0A3D2ES94-F1
#
_cell.length_a   1.000
_cell.length_b   1.000
_cell.length_c   1.000
_cell.angle_alpha   90.00
_cell.angle_beta   90.00
_cell.angle_gamma   90.00
#
_symmetry.space_group_name_H-M   'P 1'
#
loop_
_entity.id
_entity.type
_entity.pdbx_description
1 polymer ?
#
loop_
_entity_poly.entity_id
_entity_poly.type
_entity_poly.pdbx_seq_one_letter_code
_entity_poly.pdbx_strand_id
1 'polypeptide(L)' 'WNKDQGHEGIATLADWDATLAKALGVEADMSKTGLGLRAARYAAIVRDGRITYFEVGNLEVSGAEVILEALDQC' A
#
# COMPACT_ATOMS: atom_id res chain seq x y z
N TRP A 1 -0.41 -5.49 -16.75
CA TRP A 1 -0.55 -4.17 -16.10
C TRP A 1 0.78 -3.48 -15.87
N ASN A 2 1.64 -3.92 -14.93
CA ASN A 2 2.95 -3.25 -14.76
C ASN A 2 3.80 -3.28 -16.05
N LYS A 3 3.79 -4.41 -16.77
CA LYS A 3 4.44 -4.53 -18.09
C LYS A 3 3.91 -3.56 -19.15
N ASP A 4 2.64 -3.18 -19.07
CA ASP A 4 1.94 -2.44 -20.13
C ASP A 4 1.73 -0.96 -19.80
N GLN A 5 1.64 -0.60 -18.52
CA GLN A 5 1.22 0.70 -18.00
C GLN A 5 2.01 1.14 -16.75
N GLY A 6 2.95 0.31 -16.28
CA GLY A 6 3.73 0.59 -15.08
C GLY A 6 5.06 1.27 -15.38
N HIS A 7 5.95 1.22 -14.38
CA HIS A 7 7.30 1.75 -14.48
C HIS A 7 8.30 0.68 -14.03
N GLU A 8 9.41 0.53 -14.73
CA GLU A 8 10.41 -0.52 -14.45
C GLU A 8 11.02 -0.39 -13.04
N GLY A 9 11.07 0.83 -12.49
CA GLY A 9 11.52 1.10 -11.12
C GLY A 9 10.52 0.73 -10.02
N ILE A 10 9.31 0.27 -10.36
CA ILE A 10 8.27 -0.12 -9.40
C ILE A 10 8.01 -1.62 -9.50
N ALA A 11 8.38 -2.35 -8.45
CA ALA A 11 7.97 -3.73 -8.28
C ALA A 11 6.50 -3.79 -7.88
N THR A 12 5.72 -4.59 -8.59
CA THR A 12 4.30 -4.82 -8.28
C THR A 12 4.14 -6.22 -7.71
N LEU A 13 3.49 -6.30 -6.55
CA LEU A 13 3.23 -7.57 -5.85
C LEU A 13 1.73 -7.83 -5.84
N ALA A 14 1.35 -9.06 -6.19
CA ALA A 14 -0.05 -9.47 -6.23
C ALA A 14 -0.47 -10.12 -4.90
N ASP A 15 -1.42 -9.51 -4.21
CA ASP A 15 -2.07 -10.02 -2.99
C ASP A 15 -3.50 -10.49 -3.33
N TRP A 16 -3.62 -11.60 -4.06
CA TRP A 16 -4.88 -12.02 -4.70
C TRP A 16 -5.94 -12.53 -3.71
N ASP A 17 -5.53 -13.12 -2.59
CA ASP A 17 -6.39 -13.68 -1.54
C ASP A 17 -6.58 -12.71 -0.35
N ALA A 18 -6.02 -11.51 -0.48
CA ALA A 18 -5.97 -10.47 0.54
C ALA A 18 -5.27 -10.94 1.83
N THR A 19 -4.37 -11.92 1.78
CA THR A 19 -3.67 -12.43 2.97
C THR A 19 -2.79 -11.33 3.58
N LEU A 20 -2.07 -10.56 2.76
CA LEU A 20 -1.26 -9.46 3.27
C LEU A 20 -2.14 -8.32 3.80
N ALA A 21 -3.17 -7.94 3.05
CA ALA A 21 -4.09 -6.88 3.46
C ALA A 21 -4.73 -7.18 4.84
N LYS A 22 -5.17 -8.42 5.07
CA LYS A 22 -5.71 -8.86 6.37
C LYS A 22 -4.66 -8.86 7.47
N ALA A 23 -3.44 -9.32 7.17
CA ALA A 23 -2.36 -9.34 8.15
C ALA A 23 -1.97 -7.92 8.61
N LEU A 24 -2.10 -6.93 7.72
CA LEU A 24 -1.86 -5.51 7.99
C LEU A 24 -3.09 -4.79 8.57
N GLY A 25 -4.26 -5.43 8.61
CA GLY A 25 -5.51 -4.82 9.09
C GLY A 25 -6.04 -3.70 8.18
N VAL A 26 -5.73 -3.75 6.88
CA VAL A 26 -6.12 -2.74 5.88
C VAL A 26 -7.18 -3.26 4.92
N GLU A 27 -7.78 -4.42 5.19
CA GLU A 27 -8.86 -4.95 4.38
C GLU A 27 -10.10 -4.05 4.43
N ALA A 28 -10.70 -3.81 3.27
CA ALA A 28 -11.86 -2.96 3.07
C ALA A 28 -12.90 -3.70 2.24
N ASP A 29 -14.12 -3.80 2.75
CA ASP A 29 -15.25 -4.36 2.02
C ASP A 29 -15.81 -3.34 1.04
N MET A 30 -15.50 -3.55 -0.25
CA MET A 30 -16.01 -2.78 -1.37
C MET A 30 -17.03 -3.60 -2.19
N SER A 31 -17.70 -4.58 -1.58
CA SER A 31 -18.70 -5.41 -2.26
C SER A 31 -19.89 -4.61 -2.77
N LYS A 32 -20.25 -3.51 -2.10
CA LYS A 32 -21.33 -2.60 -2.55
C LYS A 32 -21.08 -1.98 -3.92
N THR A 33 -19.81 -1.86 -4.34
CA THR A 33 -19.41 -1.35 -5.66
C THR A 33 -18.98 -2.47 -6.60
N GLY A 34 -19.20 -3.74 -6.23
CA GLY A 34 -18.85 -4.91 -7.04
C GLY A 34 -17.35 -5.29 -7.01
N LEU A 35 -16.55 -4.64 -6.17
CA LEU A 35 -15.10 -4.87 -6.11
C LEU A 35 -14.69 -6.00 -5.15
N GLY A 36 -15.59 -6.38 -4.23
CA GLY A 36 -15.33 -7.37 -3.19
C GLY A 36 -14.39 -6.85 -2.11
N LEU A 37 -13.62 -7.76 -1.50
CA LEU A 37 -12.61 -7.40 -0.52
C LEU A 37 -11.37 -6.81 -1.22
N ARG A 38 -10.91 -5.65 -0.73
CA ARG A 38 -9.72 -4.95 -1.23
C ARG A 38 -8.84 -4.52 -0.09
N ALA A 39 -7.63 -4.05 -0.39
CA ALA A 39 -6.88 -3.23 0.54
C ALA A 39 -7.39 -1.78 0.46
N ALA A 40 -7.59 -1.14 1.60
CA ALA A 40 -7.63 0.31 1.72
C ALA A 40 -6.32 0.89 1.19
N ARG A 41 -6.30 2.18 0.86
CA ARG A 41 -5.05 2.85 0.49
C ARG A 41 -4.21 3.07 1.74
N TYR A 42 -2.95 2.68 1.67
CA TYR A 42 -1.98 2.85 2.75
C TYR A 42 -0.58 3.04 2.17
N ALA A 43 0.34 3.46 3.03
CA ALA A 43 1.76 3.45 2.75
C ALA A 43 2.55 2.94 3.96
N ALA A 44 3.66 2.28 3.69
CA ALA A 44 4.51 1.70 4.72
C ALA A 44 5.98 1.88 4.36
N ILE A 45 6.81 2.24 5.35
CA ILE A 45 8.27 2.14 5.26
C ILE A 45 8.68 0.93 6.08
N VAL A 46 9.34 -0.03 5.43
CA VAL A 46 9.80 -1.28 6.05
C VAL A 46 11.32 -1.33 5.99
N ARG A 47 11.98 -1.39 7.14
CA ARG A 47 13.44 -1.53 7.29
C ARG A 47 13.73 -2.79 8.11
N ASP A 48 14.52 -3.71 7.55
CA ASP A 48 14.94 -4.97 8.20
C ASP A 48 13.78 -5.79 8.80
N GLY A 49 12.66 -5.86 8.07
CA GLY A 49 11.46 -6.58 8.51
C GLY A 49 10.64 -5.88 9.59
N ARG A 50 11.01 -4.65 9.98
CA ARG A 50 10.24 -3.80 10.90
C ARG A 50 9.62 -2.64 10.15
N ILE A 51 8.37 -2.35 10.49
CA ILE A 51 7.66 -1.19 9.95
C ILE A 51 8.03 0.04 10.79
N THR A 52 8.53 1.09 10.14
CA THR A 52 8.91 2.37 10.78
C THR A 52 7.93 3.50 10.49
N TYR A 53 7.15 3.36 9.43
CA TYR A 53 6.04 4.25 9.07
C TYR A 53 4.90 3.39 8.57
N PHE A 54 3.67 3.63 9.02
CA PHE A 54 2.48 2.92 8.56
C PHE A 54 1.25 3.82 8.71
N GLU A 55 0.70 4.25 7.60
CA GLU A 55 -0.50 5.10 7.61
C GLU A 55 -1.50 4.62 6.56
N VAL A 56 -2.77 4.60 6.97
CA VAL A 56 -3.91 4.23 6.13
C VAL A 56 -4.71 5.49 5.83
N GLY A 57 -4.88 5.82 4.56
CA GLY A 57 -5.53 7.07 4.17
C GLY A 57 -5.32 7.40 2.69
N ASN A 58 -5.68 8.62 2.29
CA ASN A 58 -5.50 9.05 0.91
C ASN A 58 -4.08 9.58 0.67
N LEU A 59 -3.92 10.47 -0.31
CA LEU A 59 -2.60 10.94 -0.75
C LEU A 59 -1.90 11.82 0.30
N GLU A 60 -2.65 12.39 1.25
CA GLU A 60 -2.11 13.16 2.37
C GLU A 60 -1.18 12.35 3.30
N VAL A 61 -1.32 11.01 3.31
CA VAL A 61 -0.44 10.11 4.07
C VAL A 61 0.30 9.09 3.19
N SER A 62 -0.19 8.83 1.97
CA SER A 62 0.38 7.80 1.08
C SER A 62 1.04 8.35 -0.19
N GLY A 63 1.11 9.67 -0.35
CA GLY A 63 1.77 10.34 -1.47
C GLY A 63 3.28 10.12 -1.48
N ALA A 64 3.88 10.07 -2.68
CA ALA A 64 5.32 9.79 -2.82
C ALA A 64 6.19 10.82 -2.09
N GLU A 65 5.79 12.10 -2.15
CA GLU A 65 6.47 13.21 -1.48
C GLU A 65 6.39 13.05 0.05
N VAL A 66 5.22 12.70 0.58
CA VAL A 66 5.01 12.47 2.02
C VAL A 66 5.89 11.32 2.52
N ILE A 67 6.01 10.25 1.74
CA ILE A 67 6.84 9.10 2.10
C ILE A 67 8.33 9.43 2.02
N LEU A 68 8.75 10.25 1.05
CA LEU A 68 10.14 10.69 0.96
C LEU A 68 10.52 11.56 2.17
N GLU A 69 9.66 12.50 2.56
CA GLU A 69 9.86 13.32 3.76
C GLU A 69 9.92 12.46 5.03
N ALA A 70 9.03 11.45 5.16
CA ALA A 70 9.05 10.53 6.30
C ALA A 70 10.30 9.63 6.32
N LEU A 71 10.84 9.29 5.15
CA LEU A 71 12.05 8.48 5.01
C LEU A 71 13.29 9.24 5.47
N ASP A 72 13.39 10.53 5.17
CA ASP A 72 14.52 11.41 5.54
C ASP A 72 14.56 11.70 7.05
N GLN A 73 13.45 11.50 7.75
CA GLN A 73 13.32 11.69 9.20
C GLN A 73 13.62 10.42 10.01
N CYS A 74 13.88 9.28 9.34
CA CYS A 74 14.12 7.95 9.94
C CYS A 74 15.60 7.52 9.92
#